data_AF-A0A2P8VXV3-F1
#
_entry.id   AF-A0A2P8VXV3-F1
#
_cell.length_a   1.000
_cell.length_b   1.000
_cell.length_c   1.000
_cell.angle_alpha   90.00
_cell.angle_beta   90.00
_cell.angle_gamma   90.00
#
_symmetry.space_group_name_H-M   'P 1'
#
loop_
_entity.id
_entity.type
_entity.pdbx_description
1 polymer ?
#
loop_
_entity_poly.entity_id
_entity_poly.type
_entity_poly.pdbx_seq_one_letter_code
_entity_poly.pdbx_strand_id
1 'polypeptide(L)'
;MLFKPALKDARDYQILCLGLFLILGLTTRDWTLRLDGVAVAIATTLATQFALTQFINAQPRFTTAPDPIPFNWRSPLITGLGLSLLLRVDHLPTMALAAALAIASKFVFRTESKHFFNPGNFGIIAALTLTQDAWVSPGQWGEELWYGLVFLGAGGLVLKRVGRWDTTGAFLLSYALLEALRNLYLGWTWDVWAHRLMSGSLLLFALFMV
;
A
#
# COMPACT_ATOMS: atom_id res chain seq x y z
N MET A 1 -36.11 -8.72 -4.25
CA MET A 1 -34.75 -8.33 -4.68
C MET A 1 -34.19 -7.37 -3.65
N LEU A 2 -33.46 -7.89 -2.65
CA LEU A 2 -32.83 -7.08 -1.61
C LEU A 2 -31.60 -6.38 -2.21
N PHE A 3 -31.62 -5.05 -2.24
CA PHE A 3 -30.41 -4.25 -2.44
C PHE A 3 -29.36 -4.70 -1.40
N LYS A 4 -28.37 -5.48 -1.83
CA LYS A 4 -27.20 -5.77 -1.01
C LYS A 4 -26.44 -4.45 -0.87
N PRO A 5 -26.19 -3.93 0.33
CA PRO A 5 -25.39 -2.73 0.49
C PRO A 5 -24.01 -2.99 -0.11
N ALA A 6 -23.55 -2.09 -0.97
CA ALA A 6 -22.31 -2.23 -1.76
C ALA A 6 -21.02 -2.26 -0.92
N LEU A 7 -21.11 -2.07 0.42
CA LEU A 7 -20.00 -1.93 1.36
C LEU A 7 -20.04 -2.99 2.46
N LYS A 8 -19.99 -4.27 2.07
CA LYS A 8 -19.91 -5.38 3.04
C LYS A 8 -18.47 -5.74 3.41
N ASP A 9 -17.52 -5.61 2.49
CA ASP A 9 -16.14 -6.02 2.70
C ASP A 9 -15.30 -4.84 3.21
N ALA A 10 -14.41 -5.06 4.18
CA ALA A 10 -13.49 -4.03 4.65
C ALA A 10 -12.59 -3.49 3.52
N ARG A 11 -12.35 -4.32 2.50
CA ARG A 11 -11.58 -3.96 1.30
C ARG A 11 -12.28 -2.92 0.43
N ASP A 12 -13.61 -2.86 0.43
CA ASP A 12 -14.34 -1.84 -0.33
C ASP A 12 -14.06 -0.44 0.27
N TYR A 13 -13.96 -0.33 1.60
CA TYR A 13 -13.55 0.90 2.28
C TYR A 13 -12.10 1.27 1.98
N GLN A 14 -11.19 0.29 1.97
CA GLN A 14 -9.79 0.53 1.57
C GLN A 14 -9.69 1.09 0.14
N ILE A 15 -10.41 0.49 -0.82
CA ILE A 15 -10.43 0.97 -2.20
C ILE A 15 -10.97 2.40 -2.27
N LEU A 16 -12.07 2.69 -1.56
CA LEU A 16 -12.64 4.03 -1.52
C LEU A 16 -11.68 5.06 -0.93
N CYS A 17 -11.05 4.75 0.21
CA CYS A 17 -10.09 5.65 0.86
C CYS A 17 -8.85 5.87 -0.01
N LEU A 18 -8.25 4.80 -0.55
CA LEU A 18 -7.08 4.91 -1.41
C LEU A 18 -7.41 5.63 -2.73
N GLY A 19 -8.60 5.38 -3.30
CA GLY A 19 -9.09 6.11 -4.47
C GLY A 19 -9.32 7.59 -4.17
N LEU A 20 -9.90 7.92 -3.02
CA LEU A 20 -10.05 9.30 -2.57
C LEU A 20 -8.70 9.99 -2.42
N PHE A 21 -7.72 9.33 -1.80
CA PHE A 21 -6.37 9.89 -1.67
C PHE A 21 -5.71 10.06 -3.02
N LEU A 22 -5.89 9.12 -3.96
CA LEU A 22 -5.33 9.24 -5.29
C LEU A 22 -5.89 10.47 -6.01
N ILE A 23 -7.22 10.68 -5.96
CA ILE A 23 -7.87 11.85 -6.53
C ILE A 23 -7.35 13.13 -5.86
N LEU A 24 -7.29 13.14 -4.53
CA LEU A 24 -6.80 14.29 -3.77
C LEU A 24 -5.32 14.58 -4.07
N GLY A 25 -4.48 13.55 -4.21
CA GLY A 25 -3.07 13.69 -4.59
C GLY A 25 -2.91 14.30 -6.00
N LEU A 26 -3.73 13.83 -6.96
CA LEU A 26 -3.77 14.37 -8.32
C LEU A 26 -4.24 15.84 -8.38
N THR A 27 -5.17 16.25 -7.52
CA THR A 27 -5.74 17.60 -7.55
C THR A 27 -4.97 18.63 -6.74
N THR A 28 -4.31 18.20 -5.66
CA THR A 28 -3.71 19.14 -4.67
C THR A 28 -2.21 19.05 -4.53
N ARG A 29 -1.57 17.89 -4.79
CA ARG A 29 -0.19 17.66 -4.34
C ARG A 29 0.85 17.46 -5.41
N ASP A 30 0.54 17.03 -6.63
CA ASP A 30 1.65 16.82 -7.56
C ASP A 30 1.34 16.77 -9.06
N TRP A 31 2.18 17.50 -9.82
CA TRP A 31 2.38 17.36 -11.27
C TRP A 31 3.26 16.13 -11.61
N THR A 32 3.95 15.54 -10.63
CA THR A 32 4.85 14.39 -10.86
C THR A 32 4.15 13.03 -10.81
N LEU A 33 2.91 12.95 -10.28
CA LEU A 33 2.14 11.72 -10.33
C LEU A 33 1.60 11.51 -11.75
N ARG A 34 2.28 10.66 -12.52
CA ARG A 34 1.89 10.40 -13.89
C ARG A 34 0.73 9.40 -13.97
N LEU A 35 -0.35 9.78 -14.64
CA LEU A 35 -1.55 8.93 -14.81
C LEU A 35 -1.25 7.62 -15.54
N ASP A 36 -0.26 7.63 -16.44
CA ASP A 36 0.22 6.43 -17.11
C ASP A 36 0.89 5.45 -16.14
N GLY A 37 1.69 5.96 -15.18
CA GLY A 37 2.24 5.17 -14.07
C GLY A 37 1.16 4.52 -13.22
N VAL A 38 0.12 5.27 -12.86
CA VAL A 38 -1.05 4.74 -12.12
C VAL A 38 -1.76 3.64 -12.91
N ALA A 39 -2.01 3.87 -14.20
CA ALA A 39 -2.65 2.90 -15.07
C ALA A 39 -1.81 1.63 -15.21
N VAL A 40 -0.50 1.75 -15.38
CA VAL A 40 0.44 0.62 -15.44
C VAL A 40 0.45 -0.15 -14.12
N ALA A 41 0.46 0.53 -12.97
CA ALA A 41 0.41 -0.12 -11.67
C ALA A 41 -0.85 -1.00 -11.52
N ILE A 42 -2.03 -0.42 -11.77
CA ILE A 42 -3.31 -1.12 -11.63
C ILE A 42 -3.46 -2.25 -12.67
N ALA A 43 -3.14 -1.97 -13.93
CA ALA A 43 -3.24 -2.97 -15.00
C ALA A 43 -2.29 -4.14 -14.74
N THR A 44 -1.05 -3.86 -14.34
CA THR A 44 -0.05 -4.91 -14.08
C THR A 44 -0.42 -5.73 -12.85
N THR A 45 -0.86 -5.12 -11.73
CA THR A 45 -1.25 -5.92 -10.56
C THR A 45 -2.44 -6.84 -10.87
N LEU A 46 -3.45 -6.35 -11.60
CA LEU A 46 -4.60 -7.16 -12.01
C LEU A 46 -4.20 -8.27 -12.98
N ALA A 47 -3.40 -7.95 -14.01
CA ALA A 47 -2.94 -8.91 -15.00
C ALA A 47 -2.06 -10.00 -14.38
N THR A 48 -1.10 -9.63 -13.53
CA THR A 48 -0.24 -10.58 -12.82
C THR A 48 -1.05 -11.46 -11.88
N GLN A 49 -2.02 -10.90 -11.14
CA GLN A 49 -2.89 -11.69 -10.27
C GLN A 49 -3.70 -12.69 -11.09
N PHE A 50 -4.27 -12.26 -12.22
CA PHE A 50 -5.04 -13.12 -13.11
C PHE A 50 -4.15 -14.26 -13.65
N ALA A 51 -3.01 -13.92 -14.25
CA ALA A 51 -2.09 -14.88 -14.86
C ALA A 51 -1.58 -15.92 -13.85
N LEU A 52 -1.14 -15.50 -12.66
CA LEU A 52 -0.65 -16.42 -11.64
C LEU A 52 -1.77 -17.29 -11.04
N THR A 53 -2.98 -16.76 -10.91
CA THR A 53 -4.14 -17.55 -10.46
C THR A 53 -4.47 -18.64 -11.49
N GLN A 54 -4.50 -18.30 -12.79
CA GLN A 54 -4.72 -19.29 -13.86
C GLN A 54 -3.59 -20.32 -13.91
N PHE A 55 -2.33 -19.89 -13.80
CA PHE A 55 -1.17 -20.79 -13.82
C PHE A 55 -1.21 -21.79 -12.67
N ILE A 56 -1.54 -21.36 -11.45
CA ILE A 56 -1.64 -22.26 -10.29
C ILE A 56 -2.81 -23.22 -10.44
N ASN A 57 -3.98 -22.74 -10.88
CA ASN A 57 -5.15 -23.60 -11.11
C ASN A 57 -4.92 -24.64 -12.21
N ALA A 58 -4.06 -24.35 -13.20
CA ALA A 58 -3.68 -25.28 -14.26
C ALA A 58 -2.65 -26.33 -13.81
N GLN A 59 -2.07 -26.21 -12.61
CA GLN A 59 -1.00 -27.07 -12.12
C GLN A 59 -1.47 -27.91 -10.92
N PRO A 60 -1.87 -29.18 -11.13
CA PRO A 60 -2.41 -30.06 -10.08
C PRO A 60 -1.46 -30.26 -8.89
N ARG A 61 -0.15 -30.04 -9.10
CA ARG A 61 0.90 -30.15 -8.08
C ARG A 61 0.84 -29.05 -7.02
N PHE A 62 0.27 -27.88 -7.35
CA PHE A 62 0.23 -26.72 -6.46
C PHE A 62 -1.13 -26.50 -5.79
N THR A 63 -2.15 -27.27 -6.18
CA THR A 63 -3.51 -27.19 -5.65
C THR A 63 -3.90 -28.52 -5.01
N THR A 64 -3.93 -28.55 -3.67
CA THR A 64 -4.53 -29.66 -2.91
C THR A 64 -6.04 -29.51 -2.74
N ALA A 65 -6.60 -28.35 -3.11
CA ALA A 65 -8.02 -28.06 -3.03
C ALA A 65 -8.78 -28.68 -4.22
N PRO A 66 -10.00 -29.23 -3.99
CA PRO A 66 -10.84 -29.79 -5.04
C PRO A 66 -11.36 -28.75 -6.03
N ASP A 67 -11.45 -27.48 -5.58
CA ASP A 67 -12.00 -26.38 -6.38
C ASP A 67 -10.91 -25.37 -6.79
N PRO A 68 -11.03 -24.75 -7.99
CA PRO A 68 -10.09 -23.74 -8.47
C PRO A 68 -10.13 -22.48 -7.59
N ILE A 69 -8.96 -21.86 -7.40
CA ILE A 69 -8.83 -20.62 -6.63
C ILE A 69 -9.57 -19.51 -7.38
N PRO A 70 -10.57 -18.84 -6.76
CA PRO A 70 -11.33 -17.79 -7.42
C PRO A 70 -10.49 -16.52 -7.58
N PHE A 71 -10.66 -15.84 -8.72
CA PHE A 71 -10.01 -14.56 -8.95
C PHE A 71 -10.60 -13.47 -8.04
N ASN A 72 -9.74 -12.84 -7.25
CA ASN A 72 -10.12 -11.81 -6.28
C ASN A 72 -9.50 -10.47 -6.67
N TRP A 73 -10.23 -9.67 -7.45
CA TRP A 73 -9.78 -8.39 -8.01
C TRP A 73 -9.51 -7.28 -6.98
N ARG A 74 -10.14 -7.34 -5.80
CA ARG A 74 -10.01 -6.27 -4.79
C ARG A 74 -8.58 -6.15 -4.25
N SER A 75 -7.94 -7.29 -3.99
CA SER A 75 -6.58 -7.32 -3.42
C SER A 75 -5.50 -6.73 -4.35
N PRO A 76 -5.39 -7.13 -5.64
CA PRO A 76 -4.43 -6.50 -6.55
C PRO A 76 -4.76 -5.03 -6.83
N LEU A 77 -6.04 -4.63 -6.82
CA LEU A 77 -6.43 -3.23 -6.97
C LEU A 77 -5.93 -2.38 -5.79
N ILE A 78 -6.14 -2.82 -4.54
CA ILE A 78 -5.60 -2.16 -3.35
C ILE A 78 -4.08 -2.03 -3.44
N THR A 79 -3.40 -3.08 -3.90
CA THR A 79 -1.94 -3.08 -4.09
C THR A 79 -1.52 -2.04 -5.14
N GLY A 80 -2.20 -2.01 -6.30
CA GLY A 80 -1.90 -1.05 -7.37
C GLY A 80 -2.17 0.41 -6.97
N LEU A 81 -3.26 0.65 -6.25
CA LEU A 81 -3.55 1.97 -5.67
C LEU A 81 -2.48 2.37 -4.63
N GLY A 82 -2.10 1.47 -3.73
CA GLY A 82 -1.04 1.71 -2.75
C GLY A 82 0.32 2.04 -3.39
N LEU A 83 0.71 1.29 -4.43
CA LEU A 83 1.91 1.58 -5.22
C LEU A 83 1.83 2.97 -5.86
N SER A 84 0.68 3.31 -6.46
CA SER A 84 0.46 4.62 -7.10
C SER A 84 0.60 5.79 -6.10
N LEU A 85 0.19 5.59 -4.85
CA LEU A 85 0.23 6.62 -3.81
C LEU A 85 1.61 6.83 -3.22
N LEU A 86 2.48 5.81 -3.22
CA LEU A 86 3.75 5.83 -2.50
C LEU A 86 4.99 5.80 -3.38
N LEU A 87 4.94 5.09 -4.52
CA LEU A 87 6.08 4.90 -5.40
C LEU A 87 6.08 5.97 -6.49
N ARG A 88 7.26 6.54 -6.73
CA ARG A 88 7.53 7.37 -7.91
C ARG A 88 8.56 6.68 -8.78
N VAL A 89 8.36 6.78 -10.09
CA VAL A 89 9.25 6.20 -11.11
C VAL A 89 9.39 7.16 -12.28
N ASP A 90 10.56 7.16 -12.92
CA ASP A 90 10.73 7.87 -14.19
C ASP A 90 10.23 7.04 -15.38
N HIS A 91 10.41 5.72 -15.35
CA HIS A 91 10.03 4.83 -16.46
C HIS A 91 8.91 3.85 -16.09
N LEU A 92 7.97 3.68 -17.02
CA LEU A 92 6.83 2.77 -16.86
C LEU A 92 7.21 1.29 -16.61
N PRO A 93 8.27 0.72 -17.23
CA PRO A 93 8.71 -0.64 -16.92
C PRO A 93 9.07 -0.84 -15.46
N THR A 94 9.61 0.17 -14.78
CA THR A 94 9.93 0.11 -13.35
C THR A 94 8.67 -0.03 -12.50
N MET A 95 7.60 0.70 -12.83
CA MET A 95 6.30 0.54 -12.18
C MET A 95 5.70 -0.85 -12.44
N ALA A 96 5.79 -1.34 -13.68
CA ALA A 96 5.32 -2.67 -14.03
C ALA A 96 6.09 -3.77 -13.26
N LEU A 97 7.41 -3.63 -13.15
CA LEU A 97 8.25 -4.54 -12.36
C LEU A 97 7.82 -4.53 -10.89
N ALA A 98 7.67 -3.35 -10.29
CA ALA A 98 7.21 -3.19 -8.90
C ALA A 98 5.85 -3.89 -8.68
N ALA A 99 4.89 -3.64 -9.57
CA ALA A 99 3.54 -4.21 -9.50
C ALA A 99 3.53 -5.73 -9.70
N ALA A 100 4.32 -6.25 -10.65
CA ALA A 100 4.43 -7.68 -10.91
C ALA A 100 5.06 -8.42 -9.72
N LEU A 101 6.18 -7.90 -9.19
CA LEU A 101 6.87 -8.48 -8.05
C LEU A 101 6.04 -8.39 -6.77
N ALA A 102 5.32 -7.28 -6.57
CA ALA A 102 4.35 -7.15 -5.48
C ALA A 102 3.36 -8.31 -5.49
N ILE A 103 2.71 -8.57 -6.62
CA ILE A 103 1.70 -9.63 -6.70
C ILE A 103 2.34 -11.02 -6.66
N ALA A 104 3.46 -11.24 -7.33
CA ALA A 104 4.18 -12.51 -7.30
C ALA A 104 4.58 -12.91 -5.87
N SER A 105 4.98 -11.94 -5.04
CA SER A 105 5.36 -12.18 -3.64
C SER A 105 4.27 -12.89 -2.83
N LYS A 106 2.98 -12.65 -3.13
CA LYS A 106 1.83 -13.29 -2.46
C LYS A 106 1.75 -14.79 -2.69
N PHE A 107 2.24 -15.24 -3.85
CA PHE A 107 2.19 -16.64 -4.26
C PHE A 107 3.45 -17.40 -3.87
N VAL A 108 4.59 -16.71 -3.86
CA VAL A 108 5.89 -17.29 -3.51
C VAL A 108 6.09 -17.33 -2.00
N PHE A 109 5.90 -16.21 -1.30
CA PHE A 109 6.20 -16.08 0.13
C PHE A 109 4.95 -16.29 0.98
N ARG A 110 4.48 -17.55 1.02
CA ARG A 110 3.30 -17.96 1.78
C ARG A 110 3.60 -19.04 2.82
N THR A 111 3.02 -18.89 4.00
CA THR A 111 3.02 -19.88 5.07
C THR A 111 1.57 -20.15 5.45
N GLU A 112 1.17 -21.42 5.49
CA GLU A 112 -0.19 -21.83 5.91
C GLU A 112 -1.32 -21.03 5.24
N SER A 113 -1.24 -20.85 3.92
CA SER A 113 -2.19 -20.09 3.08
C SER A 113 -2.20 -18.56 3.25
N LYS A 114 -1.34 -17.98 4.10
CA LYS A 114 -1.18 -16.53 4.27
C LYS A 114 0.16 -16.06 3.71
N HIS A 115 0.16 -14.90 3.05
CA HIS A 115 1.42 -14.27 2.65
C HIS A 115 2.08 -13.60 3.86
N PHE A 116 3.39 -13.73 3.99
CA PHE A 116 4.13 -13.13 5.12
C PHE A 116 4.42 -11.65 4.91
N PHE A 117 4.82 -11.26 3.69
CA PHE A 117 5.14 -9.88 3.37
C PHE A 117 3.91 -9.07 2.96
N ASN A 118 3.96 -7.76 3.20
CA ASN A 118 3.07 -6.80 2.52
C ASN A 118 3.45 -6.75 1.03
N PRO A 119 2.53 -7.09 0.10
CA PRO A 119 2.81 -7.12 -1.33
C PRO A 119 3.28 -5.78 -1.89
N GLY A 120 2.61 -4.68 -1.53
CA GLY A 120 2.97 -3.34 -1.99
C GLY A 120 4.36 -2.93 -1.52
N ASN A 121 4.69 -3.17 -0.25
CA ASN A 121 6.03 -2.88 0.28
C ASN A 121 7.10 -3.72 -0.39
N PHE A 122 6.83 -5.00 -0.64
CA PHE A 122 7.75 -5.86 -1.38
C PHE A 122 8.03 -5.29 -2.78
N GLY A 123 6.99 -4.86 -3.50
CA GLY A 123 7.13 -4.20 -4.80
C GLY A 123 7.94 -2.90 -4.75
N ILE A 124 7.69 -2.04 -3.75
CA ILE A 124 8.44 -0.80 -3.54
C ILE A 124 9.92 -1.10 -3.30
N ILE A 125 10.24 -1.98 -2.35
CA ILE A 125 11.63 -2.33 -2.04
C ILE A 125 12.32 -2.98 -3.24
N ALA A 126 11.61 -3.85 -3.98
CA ALA A 126 12.16 -4.45 -5.19
C ALA A 126 12.49 -3.39 -6.25
N ALA A 127 11.61 -2.41 -6.49
CA ALA A 127 11.90 -1.31 -7.42
C ALA A 127 13.11 -0.48 -6.97
N LEU A 128 13.13 -0.07 -5.69
CA LEU A 128 14.22 0.75 -5.12
C LEU A 128 15.58 0.05 -5.13
N THR A 129 15.61 -1.28 -5.09
CA THR A 129 16.86 -2.05 -5.03
C THR A 129 17.33 -2.54 -6.40
N LEU A 130 16.39 -2.84 -7.31
CA LEU A 130 16.69 -3.41 -8.62
C LEU A 130 16.79 -2.36 -9.73
N THR A 131 16.27 -1.15 -9.53
CA THR A 131 16.35 -0.05 -10.49
C THR A 131 16.98 1.18 -9.88
N GLN A 132 17.33 2.16 -10.72
CA GLN A 132 17.98 3.42 -10.31
C GLN A 132 17.06 4.63 -10.48
N ASP A 133 15.82 4.41 -10.93
CA ASP A 133 14.86 5.43 -11.35
C ASP A 133 13.56 5.38 -10.52
N ALA A 134 13.60 4.73 -9.36
CA ALA A 134 12.50 4.65 -8.41
C ALA A 134 12.85 5.34 -7.09
N TRP A 135 11.88 6.04 -6.50
CA TRP A 135 12.04 6.65 -5.17
C TRP A 135 10.71 6.73 -4.41
N VAL A 136 10.81 6.94 -3.10
CA VAL A 136 9.69 7.25 -2.21
C VAL A 136 10.02 8.55 -1.51
N SER A 137 9.11 9.53 -1.55
CA SER A 137 9.31 10.83 -0.90
C SER A 137 8.50 10.92 0.39
N PRO A 138 9.14 11.00 1.58
CA PRO A 138 8.44 11.13 2.86
C PRO A 138 7.52 12.37 2.92
N GLY A 139 7.91 13.46 2.25
CA GLY A 139 7.17 14.71 2.20
C GLY A 139 6.07 14.78 1.13
N GLN A 140 5.84 13.75 0.32
CA GLN A 140 4.91 13.81 -0.81
C GLN A 140 3.46 14.16 -0.40
N TRP A 141 3.05 13.74 0.80
CA TRP A 141 1.75 14.06 1.39
C TRP A 141 1.81 15.23 2.37
N GLY A 142 2.99 15.84 2.52
CA GLY A 142 3.26 17.00 3.38
C GLY A 142 2.84 16.76 4.82
N GLU A 143 2.57 17.86 5.51
CA GLU A 143 2.42 17.86 6.97
C GLU A 143 1.29 18.76 7.46
N GLU A 144 0.46 19.29 6.55
CA GLU A 144 -0.63 20.15 6.95
C GLU A 144 -1.66 19.35 7.77
N LEU A 145 -2.07 19.94 8.90
CA LEU A 145 -2.92 19.28 9.91
C LEU A 145 -4.20 18.69 9.31
N TRP A 146 -4.80 19.35 8.32
CA TRP A 146 -6.06 18.90 7.72
C TRP A 146 -5.90 17.61 6.90
N TYR A 147 -4.76 17.38 6.23
CA TYR A 147 -4.48 16.08 5.61
C TYR A 147 -4.31 15.00 6.67
N GLY A 148 -3.62 15.33 7.77
CA GLY A 148 -3.51 14.45 8.92
C GLY A 148 -4.89 14.00 9.44
N LEU A 149 -5.83 14.93 9.57
CA LEU A 149 -7.22 14.62 9.97
C LEU A 149 -7.95 13.73 8.95
N VAL A 150 -7.78 13.99 7.65
CA VAL A 150 -8.37 13.17 6.58
C VAL A 150 -7.81 11.75 6.62
N PHE A 151 -6.48 11.59 6.74
CA PHE A 151 -5.83 10.29 6.85
C PHE A 151 -6.26 9.56 8.12
N LEU A 152 -6.25 10.21 9.28
CA LEU A 152 -6.65 9.61 10.54
C LEU A 152 -8.13 9.22 10.55
N GLY A 153 -9.02 10.04 9.98
CA GLY A 153 -10.45 9.74 9.90
C GLY A 153 -10.74 8.56 8.97
N ALA A 154 -10.18 8.58 7.76
CA ALA A 154 -10.34 7.50 6.78
C ALA A 154 -9.65 6.21 7.24
N GLY A 155 -8.41 6.32 7.72
CA GLY A 155 -7.63 5.20 8.24
C GLY A 155 -8.26 4.60 9.48
N GLY A 156 -8.80 5.42 10.39
CA GLY A 156 -9.52 4.94 11.56
C GLY A 156 -10.81 4.20 11.21
N LEU A 157 -11.55 4.66 10.21
CA LEU A 157 -12.72 3.94 9.71
C LEU A 157 -12.33 2.56 9.15
N VAL A 158 -11.26 2.50 8.36
CA VAL A 158 -10.73 1.26 7.79
C VAL A 158 -10.23 0.32 8.89
N LEU A 159 -9.38 0.80 9.80
CA LEU A 159 -8.80 -0.02 10.87
C LEU A 159 -9.87 -0.58 11.81
N LYS A 160 -10.94 0.17 12.09
CA LYS A 160 -12.07 -0.32 12.89
C LYS A 160 -12.80 -1.48 12.20
N ARG A 161 -12.86 -1.49 10.86
CA ARG A 161 -13.45 -2.58 10.08
C ARG A 161 -12.50 -3.76 9.88
N VAL A 162 -11.21 -3.50 9.73
CA VAL A 162 -10.17 -4.52 9.48
C VAL A 162 -9.72 -5.20 10.78
N GLY A 163 -9.87 -4.54 11.93
CA GLY A 163 -9.55 -5.10 13.25
C GLY A 163 -8.06 -5.15 13.56
N ARG A 164 -7.26 -4.22 13.00
CA ARG A 164 -5.78 -4.24 13.09
C ARG A 164 -5.18 -3.01 13.78
N TRP A 165 -5.93 -2.44 14.72
CA TRP A 165 -5.48 -1.29 15.50
C TRP A 165 -4.21 -1.58 16.32
N ASP A 166 -4.08 -2.78 16.86
CA ASP A 166 -2.94 -3.16 17.70
C ASP A 166 -1.62 -3.07 16.92
N THR A 167 -1.59 -3.58 15.68
CA THR A 167 -0.39 -3.55 14.84
C THR A 167 -0.03 -2.15 14.40
N THR A 168 -1.01 -1.33 14.03
CA THR A 168 -0.77 0.07 13.66
C THR A 168 -0.27 0.88 14.86
N GLY A 169 -0.88 0.70 16.04
CA GLY A 169 -0.47 1.36 17.27
C GLY A 169 0.95 0.98 17.69
N ALA A 170 1.28 -0.32 17.65
CA ALA A 170 2.62 -0.81 17.94
C ALA A 170 3.67 -0.24 16.97
N PHE A 171 3.35 -0.17 15.67
CA PHE A 171 4.22 0.42 14.66
C PHE A 171 4.46 1.92 14.94
N LEU A 172 3.40 2.71 15.10
CA LEU A 172 3.51 4.16 15.33
C LEU A 172 4.27 4.48 16.62
N LEU A 173 4.00 3.74 17.70
CA LEU A 173 4.69 3.89 18.97
C LEU A 173 6.19 3.55 18.83
N SER A 174 6.50 2.42 18.21
CA SER A 174 7.89 2.01 18.00
C SER A 174 8.65 3.01 17.12
N TYR A 175 8.02 3.48 16.05
CA TYR A 175 8.57 4.50 15.16
C TYR A 175 8.85 5.81 15.92
N ALA A 176 7.87 6.29 16.70
CA ALA A 176 8.02 7.52 17.48
C ALA A 176 9.13 7.42 18.53
N LEU A 177 9.24 6.28 19.22
CA LEU A 177 10.31 6.03 20.20
C LEU A 177 11.68 5.97 19.53
N LEU A 178 11.82 5.25 18.42
CA LEU A 178 13.09 5.14 17.70
C LEU A 178 13.53 6.49 17.13
N GLU A 179 12.62 7.27 16.57
CA GLU A 179 12.93 8.64 16.12
C GLU A 179 13.27 9.57 17.30
N ALA A 180 12.64 9.40 18.48
CA ALA A 180 13.00 10.18 19.67
C ALA A 180 14.43 9.86 20.14
N LEU A 181 14.78 8.58 20.21
CA LEU A 181 16.13 8.13 20.55
C LEU A 181 17.17 8.66 19.55
N ARG A 182 16.85 8.63 18.26
CA ARG A 182 17.70 9.21 17.21
C ARG A 182 17.83 10.73 17.35
N ASN A 183 16.75 11.44 17.64
CA ASN A 183 16.75 12.89 17.84
C ASN A 183 17.64 13.29 19.03
N LEU A 184 17.55 12.55 20.13
CA LEU A 184 18.42 12.70 21.30
C LEU A 184 19.88 12.42 20.96
N TYR A 185 20.16 11.31 20.25
CA TYR A 185 21.52 10.94 19.86
C TYR A 185 22.19 12.00 18.96
N LEU A 186 21.42 12.61 18.05
CA LEU A 186 21.91 13.66 17.15
C LEU A 186 21.92 15.05 17.78
N GLY A 187 21.41 15.21 19.01
CA GLY A 187 21.34 16.50 19.71
C GLY A 187 20.41 17.51 19.04
N TRP A 188 19.39 17.03 18.31
CA TRP A 188 18.44 17.89 17.59
C TRP A 188 17.33 18.41 18.50
N THR A 189 16.69 19.51 18.09
CA THR A 189 15.54 20.07 18.83
C THR A 189 14.32 19.16 18.68
N TRP A 190 13.39 19.26 19.64
CA TRP A 190 12.17 18.45 19.63
C TRP A 190 11.20 18.81 18.49
N ASP A 191 11.35 19.99 17.89
CA ASP A 191 10.58 20.39 16.70
C ASP A 191 10.86 19.46 15.52
N VAL A 192 12.10 18.99 15.35
CA VAL A 192 12.48 18.06 14.28
C VAL A 192 11.78 16.72 14.46
N TRP A 193 11.71 16.24 15.70
CA TRP A 193 10.98 15.01 16.03
C TRP A 193 9.49 15.15 15.76
N ALA A 194 8.87 16.25 16.21
CA ALA A 194 7.45 16.51 15.96
C ALA A 194 7.13 16.61 14.46
N HIS A 195 7.95 17.35 13.71
CA HIS A 195 7.85 17.50 12.25
C HIS A 195 7.87 16.14 11.53
N ARG A 196 8.81 15.26 11.89
CA ARG A 196 8.90 13.90 11.31
C ARG A 196 7.66 13.05 11.57
N LEU A 197 7.02 13.20 12.74
CA LEU A 197 5.80 12.48 13.09
C LEU A 197 4.55 13.04 12.40
N MET A 198 4.61 14.27 11.90
CA MET A 198 3.51 14.88 11.14
C MET A 198 3.49 14.50 9.65
N SER A 199 4.43 13.66 9.20
CA SER A 199 4.47 13.20 7.80
C SER A 199 3.19 12.47 7.40
N GLY A 200 2.50 12.96 6.37
CA GLY A 200 1.33 12.29 5.79
C GLY A 200 1.66 10.90 5.22
N SER A 201 2.89 10.71 4.74
CA SER A 201 3.35 9.39 4.24
C SER A 201 3.42 8.35 5.35
N LEU A 202 3.83 8.76 6.56
CA LEU A 202 3.85 7.90 7.74
C LEU A 202 2.43 7.43 8.08
N LEU A 203 1.47 8.35 8.08
CA LEU A 203 0.06 8.02 8.34
C LEU A 203 -0.53 7.11 7.27
N LEU A 204 -0.29 7.41 5.99
CA LEU A 204 -0.78 6.57 4.89
C LEU A 204 -0.22 5.15 4.99
N PHE A 205 1.08 5.02 5.28
CA PHE A 205 1.70 3.72 5.51
C PHE A 205 1.09 2.99 6.72
N ALA A 206 1.06 3.63 7.88
CA ALA A 206 0.63 3.02 9.13
C ALA A 206 -0.84 2.57 9.12
N LEU A 207 -1.70 3.32 8.43
CA LEU A 207 -3.15 3.11 8.44
C LEU A 207 -3.63 2.18 7.31
N PHE A 208 -2.89 2.07 6.20
CA PHE A 208 -3.34 1.35 5.00
C PHE A 208 -2.41 0.21 4.56
N MET A 209 -1.19 0.13 5.09
CA MET A 209 -0.22 -0.91 4.71
C MET A 209 0.24 -1.81 5.85
N VAL A 210 0.03 -1.45 7.12
CA VAL A 210 0.40 -2.29 8.27
C VAL A 210 -0.63 -3.38 8.52
#